data_AF-A0A7S2YGY8-F1
#
_entry.id   AF-A0A7S2YGY8-F1
#
_cell.length_a   1.000
_cell.length_b   1.000
_cell.length_c   1.000
_cell.angle_alpha   90.00
_cell.angle_beta   90.00
_cell.angle_gamma   90.00
#
_symmetry.space_group_name_H-M   'P 1'
#
loop_
_entity.id
_entity.type
_entity.pdbx_description
1 polymer ?
#
loop_
_entity_poly.entity_id
_entity_poly.type
_entity_poly.pdbx_seq_one_letter_code
_entity_poly.pdbx_strand_id
1 'polypeptide(L)'
;NSGTTMTIAYYLYSTRTGLSPLEADQWKGFLGFYAGFWVFNNFLRPLRIAGAVALTPRMEALTIRVQSRFQLSRTKAIALTGVATYLAALSYTTICMALASTLSGVPILAK
;
A
#
# COMPACT_ATOMS: atom_id res chain seq x y z
N ASN A 1 -0.08 0.42 -5.26
CA ASN A 1 0.12 -0.98 -4.81
C ASN A 1 1.59 -1.39 -4.66
N SER A 2 2.54 -0.46 -4.53
CA SER A 2 3.88 -0.84 -4.06
C SER A 2 3.83 -1.39 -2.62
N GLY A 3 2.96 -0.81 -1.77
CA GLY A 3 2.73 -1.27 -0.39
C GLY A 3 2.25 -2.73 -0.29
N THR A 4 1.18 -3.11 -1.01
CA THR A 4 0.67 -4.50 -1.00
C THR A 4 1.72 -5.50 -1.50
N THR A 5 2.43 -5.17 -2.57
CA THR A 5 3.49 -6.03 -3.11
C THR A 5 4.64 -6.19 -2.11
N MET A 6 5.02 -5.11 -1.43
CA MET A 6 6.04 -5.13 -0.39
C MET A 6 5.59 -5.97 0.81
N THR A 7 4.33 -5.86 1.23
CA THR A 7 3.77 -6.69 2.31
C THR A 7 3.76 -8.16 1.97
N ILE A 8 3.33 -8.53 0.75
CA ILE A 8 3.32 -9.93 0.31
C ILE A 8 4.74 -10.46 0.21
N ALA A 9 5.66 -9.68 -0.36
CA ALA A 9 7.07 -10.04 -0.43
C ALA A 9 7.67 -10.24 0.97
N TYR A 10 7.35 -9.34 1.92
CA TYR A 10 7.80 -9.43 3.31
C TYR A 10 7.27 -10.71 3.95
N TYR A 11 5.96 -10.96 3.88
CA TYR A 11 5.34 -12.14 4.45
C TYR A 11 5.98 -13.43 3.91
N LEU A 12 6.06 -13.57 2.59
CA LEU A 12 6.61 -14.78 1.96
C LEU A 12 8.09 -14.99 2.28
N TYR A 13 8.88 -13.92 2.30
CA TYR A 13 10.29 -13.99 2.66
C TYR A 13 10.45 -14.41 4.12
N SER A 14 9.78 -13.70 5.04
CA SER A 14 9.85 -13.95 6.48
C SER A 14 9.33 -15.35 6.86
N THR A 15 8.25 -15.82 6.24
CA THR A 15 7.74 -17.18 6.47
C THR A 15 8.70 -18.26 5.99
N ARG A 16 9.50 -17.97 4.95
CA ARG A 16 10.44 -18.95 4.39
C ARG A 16 11.79 -18.96 5.08
N THR A 17 12.30 -17.81 5.51
CA THR A 17 13.60 -17.69 6.18
C THR A 17 13.50 -17.76 7.70
N GLY A 18 12.33 -17.42 8.27
CA GLY A 18 12.13 -17.25 9.70
C GLY A 18 12.76 -15.98 10.27
N LEU A 19 13.35 -15.13 9.42
CA LEU A 19 14.10 -13.93 9.81
C LEU A 19 13.48 -12.68 9.21
N SER A 20 13.62 -11.55 9.90
CA SER A 20 13.17 -10.27 9.35
C SER A 20 14.10 -9.85 8.20
N PRO A 21 13.57 -9.35 7.07
CA PRO A 21 14.36 -8.68 6.03
C PRO A 21 15.24 -7.53 6.52
N LEU A 22 14.94 -6.98 7.70
CA LEU A 22 15.70 -5.91 8.35
C LEU A 22 16.88 -6.42 9.19
N GLU A 23 17.04 -7.74 9.34
CA GLU A 23 18.23 -8.31 9.97
C GLU A 23 19.47 -8.18 9.08
N ALA A 24 20.65 -8.21 9.72
CA ALA A 24 21.93 -8.13 9.02
C ALA A 24 22.00 -9.18 7.90
N ASP A 25 22.48 -8.75 6.74
CA ASP A 25 22.64 -9.55 5.50
C ASP A 25 21.37 -10.12 4.83
N GLN A 26 20.17 -9.97 5.41
CA GLN A 26 18.92 -10.43 4.79
C GLN A 26 18.36 -9.47 3.72
N TRP A 27 18.67 -8.18 3.84
CA TRP A 27 18.08 -7.14 3.01
C TRP A 27 18.34 -7.33 1.51
N LYS A 28 19.51 -7.86 1.12
CA LYS A 28 19.86 -8.09 -0.30
C LYS A 28 19.00 -9.20 -0.92
N GLY A 29 18.83 -10.30 -0.19
CA GLY A 29 17.97 -11.41 -0.62
C GLY A 29 16.52 -10.98 -0.74
N PHE A 30 16.04 -10.21 0.23
CA PHE A 30 14.71 -9.61 0.19
C PHE A 30 14.51 -8.68 -1.01
N LEU A 31 15.47 -7.79 -1.29
CA LEU A 31 15.38 -6.88 -2.45
C LEU A 31 15.33 -7.64 -3.77
N GLY A 32 16.09 -8.72 -3.92
CA GLY A 32 16.02 -9.58 -5.11
C GLY A 32 14.63 -10.20 -5.29
N PHE A 33 14.05 -10.72 -4.22
CA PHE A 33 12.70 -11.28 -4.23
C PHE A 33 11.63 -10.21 -4.53
N TYR A 34 11.73 -9.06 -3.87
CA TYR A 34 10.84 -7.93 -4.08
C TYR A 34 10.94 -7.37 -5.51
N ALA A 35 12.13 -7.32 -6.10
CA ALA A 35 12.33 -6.87 -7.48
C ALA A 35 11.56 -7.75 -8.48
N GLY A 36 11.55 -9.08 -8.29
CA GLY A 36 10.75 -9.99 -9.14
C GLY A 36 9.25 -9.68 -9.05
N PHE A 37 8.74 -9.49 -7.83
CA PHE A 37 7.36 -9.08 -7.61
C PHE A 37 7.05 -7.69 -8.19
N TRP A 38 8.00 -6.76 -8.14
CA TRP A 38 7.86 -5.44 -8.71
C TRP A 38 7.74 -5.48 -10.24
N VAL A 39 8.57 -6.30 -10.90
CA VAL A 39 8.46 -6.52 -12.36
C VAL A 39 7.10 -7.10 -12.71
N PHE A 40 6.63 -8.13 -11.99
CA PHE A 40 5.30 -8.68 -12.21
C PHE A 40 4.19 -7.63 -12.03
N ASN A 41 4.35 -6.74 -11.03
CA ASN A 41 3.38 -5.69 -10.76
C ASN A 41 3.23 -4.67 -11.90
N ASN A 42 4.26 -4.51 -12.76
CA ASN A 42 4.17 -3.64 -13.92
C ASN A 42 3.14 -4.14 -14.95
N PHE A 43 2.94 -5.46 -15.06
CA PHE A 43 1.89 -6.03 -15.93
C PHE A 43 0.48 -5.74 -15.41
N LEU A 44 0.32 -5.49 -14.11
CA LEU A 44 -0.95 -5.10 -13.51
C LEU A 44 -1.25 -3.59 -13.65
N ARG A 45 -0.35 -2.82 -14.24
CA ARG A 45 -0.49 -1.37 -14.40
C ARG A 45 -1.71 -0.97 -15.24
N PRO A 46 -2.03 -1.61 -16.39
CA PRO A 46 -3.23 -1.30 -17.16
C PRO A 46 -4.52 -1.54 -16.35
N LEU A 47 -4.58 -2.67 -15.63
CA LEU A 47 -5.72 -3.01 -14.77
C LEU A 47 -5.93 -1.96 -13.66
N ARG A 48 -4.84 -1.42 -13.11
CA ARG A 48 -4.91 -0.36 -12.10
C ARG A 48 -5.48 0.94 -12.66
N ILE A 49 -5.08 1.31 -13.88
CA ILE A 49 -5.62 2.50 -14.55
C ILE A 49 -7.11 2.29 -14.84
N ALA A 50 -7.49 1.12 -15.37
CA ALA A 50 -8.89 0.77 -15.59
C ALA A 50 -9.72 0.83 -14.29
N GLY A 51 -9.19 0.27 -13.20
CA GLY A 51 -9.83 0.34 -11.88
C GLY A 51 -9.96 1.78 -11.35
N ALA A 52 -8.95 2.62 -11.57
CA ALA A 52 -9.01 4.03 -11.19
C ALA A 52 -10.11 4.80 -11.95
N VAL A 53 -10.22 4.57 -13.26
CA VAL A 53 -11.28 5.15 -14.10
C VAL A 53 -12.66 4.66 -13.66
N ALA A 54 -12.81 3.36 -13.38
CA ALA A 54 -14.06 2.81 -12.87
C ALA A 54 -14.46 3.37 -11.49
N LEU A 55 -13.48 3.79 -10.67
CA LEU A 55 -13.72 4.36 -9.35
C LEU A 55 -13.99 5.87 -9.39
N THR A 56 -13.67 6.56 -10.48
CA THR A 56 -13.83 8.02 -10.62
C THR A 56 -15.22 8.53 -10.18
N PRO A 57 -16.37 7.91 -10.56
CA PRO A 57 -17.67 8.40 -10.14
C PRO A 57 -17.88 8.37 -8.62
N ARG A 58 -17.31 7.36 -7.94
CA ARG A 58 -17.40 7.23 -6.48
C ARG A 58 -16.54 8.28 -5.79
N MET A 59 -15.36 8.58 -6.35
CA MET A 59 -14.48 9.62 -5.83
C MET A 59 -15.07 11.02 -6.00
N GLU A 60 -15.76 11.29 -7.11
CA GLU A 60 -16.48 12.55 -7.30
C GLU A 60 -17.62 12.69 -6.28
N ALA A 61 -18.41 11.62 -6.07
CA ALA A 61 -19.46 11.62 -5.04
C ALA A 61 -18.90 11.86 -3.62
N LEU A 62 -17.74 11.29 -3.30
CA LEU A 62 -17.05 11.53 -2.03
C LEU A 62 -16.62 13.00 -1.91
N THR A 63 -16.05 13.57 -2.97
CA THR A 63 -15.62 14.97 -3.01
C THR A 63 -16.79 15.91 -2.82
N ILE A 64 -17.93 15.65 -3.47
CA ILE A 64 -19.17 16.42 -3.31
C ILE A 64 -19.68 16.33 -1.86
N ARG A 65 -19.64 15.15 -1.23
CA ARG A 65 -20.00 15.00 0.19
C ARG A 65 -19.09 15.80 1.12
N VAL A 66 -17.77 15.79 0.85
CA VAL A 66 -16.80 16.59 1.60
C VAL A 66 -17.08 18.07 1.39
N GLN A 67 -17.35 18.48 0.15
CA GLN A 67 -17.68 19.85 -0.20
C GLN A 67 -18.93 20.35 0.54
N SER A 68 -20.02 19.56 0.54
CA SER A 68 -21.27 19.95 1.19
C SER A 68 -21.18 19.89 2.73
N ARG A 69 -20.43 18.94 3.29
CA ARG A 69 -20.26 18.80 4.73
C ARG A 69 -19.39 19.89 5.35
N PHE A 70 -18.32 20.27 4.68
CA PHE A 70 -17.35 21.25 5.18
C PHE A 70 -17.50 22.64 4.54
N GLN A 71 -18.49 22.82 3.65
CA GLN A 71 -18.75 24.07 2.91
C GLN A 71 -17.49 24.65 2.23
N LEU A 72 -16.69 23.77 1.65
CA LEU A 72 -15.42 24.15 1.02
C LEU A 72 -15.61 24.56 -0.44
N SER A 73 -14.68 25.36 -0.98
CA SER A 73 -14.57 25.52 -2.42
C SER A 73 -14.13 24.20 -3.07
N ARG A 74 -14.50 23.99 -4.34
CA ARG A 74 -14.25 22.72 -5.05
C ARG A 74 -12.78 22.30 -5.01
N THR A 75 -11.86 23.24 -5.22
CA THR A 75 -10.42 23.00 -5.16
C THR A 75 -9.96 22.49 -3.78
N LYS A 76 -10.48 23.10 -2.71
CA LYS A 76 -10.16 22.69 -1.33
C LYS A 76 -10.75 21.31 -1.00
N ALA A 77 -11.97 21.03 -1.47
CA ALA A 77 -12.59 19.72 -1.29
C ALA A 77 -11.79 18.61 -2.00
N ILE A 78 -11.38 18.84 -3.26
CA ILE A 78 -10.53 17.90 -4.02
C ILE A 78 -9.20 17.66 -3.29
N ALA A 79 -8.54 18.74 -2.85
CA ALA A 79 -7.28 18.63 -2.12
C ALA A 79 -7.42 17.83 -0.81
N LEU A 80 -8.47 18.12 -0.02
CA LEU A 80 -8.73 17.42 1.22
C LEU A 80 -9.04 15.94 1.00
N THR A 81 -9.89 15.61 0.02
CA THR A 81 -10.19 14.22 -0.35
C THR A 81 -8.94 13.50 -0.85
N GLY A 82 -8.07 14.16 -1.63
CA GLY A 82 -6.81 13.60 -2.09
C GLY A 82 -5.84 13.30 -0.94
N VAL A 83 -5.64 14.25 -0.02
CA VAL A 83 -4.79 14.05 1.16
C VAL A 83 -5.35 12.94 2.05
N ALA A 84 -6.66 12.94 2.31
CA ALA A 84 -7.30 11.91 3.13
C ALA A 84 -7.14 10.51 2.52
N THR A 85 -7.33 10.36 1.22
CA THR A 85 -7.15 9.06 0.55
C THR A 85 -5.69 8.62 0.51
N TYR A 86 -4.74 9.54 0.38
CA TYR A 86 -3.31 9.22 0.49
C TYR A 86 -2.93 8.74 1.91
N LEU A 87 -3.38 9.44 2.95
CA LEU A 87 -3.17 9.03 4.34
C LEU A 87 -3.80 7.66 4.61
N ALA A 88 -5.02 7.43 4.13
CA ALA A 88 -5.67 6.12 4.23
C ALA A 88 -4.86 5.01 3.55
N ALA A 89 -4.23 5.28 2.40
CA ALA A 89 -3.36 4.33 1.72
C ALA A 89 -2.07 4.02 2.49
N LEU A 90 -1.49 5.02 3.16
CA LEU A 90 -0.35 4.82 4.06
C LEU A 90 -0.74 3.97 5.26
N SER A 91 -1.84 4.33 5.95
CA SER A 91 -2.36 3.57 7.08
C SER A 91 -2.67 2.12 6.70
N TYR A 92 -3.31 1.91 5.55
CA TYR A 92 -3.56 0.58 5.00
C TYR A 92 -2.27 -0.23 4.84
N THR A 93 -1.22 0.38 4.26
CA THR A 93 0.06 -0.30 4.07
C THR A 93 0.70 -0.68 5.40
N THR A 94 0.68 0.22 6.39
CA THR A 94 1.21 -0.07 7.74
C THR A 94 0.44 -1.20 8.43
N ILE A 95 -0.89 -1.19 8.36
CA ILE A 95 -1.73 -2.25 8.91
C ILE A 95 -1.42 -3.59 8.23
N CYS A 96 -1.29 -3.60 6.90
CA CYS A 96 -0.92 -4.79 6.15
C CYS A 96 0.45 -5.34 6.56
N MET A 97 1.46 -4.48 6.77
CA MET A 97 2.77 -4.89 7.27
C MET A 97 2.71 -5.47 8.68
N ALA A 98 1.93 -4.84 9.58
CA ALA A 98 1.70 -5.37 10.93
C ALA A 98 1.05 -6.75 10.88
N LEU A 99 0.02 -6.92 10.04
CA LEU A 99 -0.62 -8.21 9.82
C LEU A 99 0.37 -9.25 9.27
N ALA A 100 1.17 -8.91 8.26
CA ALA A 100 2.18 -9.81 7.70
C ALA A 100 3.21 -10.25 8.75
N SER A 101 3.65 -9.35 9.63
CA SER A 101 4.54 -9.68 10.75
C SER A 101 3.87 -10.60 11.76
N THR A 102 2.64 -10.29 12.19
CA THR A 102 1.90 -11.15 13.13
C THR A 102 1.62 -12.54 12.56
N LEU A 103 1.28 -12.63 11.27
CA LEU A 103 0.96 -13.90 10.61
C LEU A 103 2.21 -14.74 10.29
N SER A 104 3.36 -14.10 10.06
CA SER A 104 4.63 -14.81 9.85
C SER A 104 5.33 -15.19 11.16
N GLY A 105 4.91 -14.62 12.29
CA GLY A 105 5.57 -14.80 13.59
C GLY A 105 6.92 -14.08 13.70
N VAL A 106 7.30 -13.31 12.68
CA VAL A 106 8.59 -12.60 12.61
C VAL A 106 8.35 -11.12 12.94
N PRO A 107 9.06 -10.54 13.92
CA PRO A 107 8.90 -9.13 14.24
C PRO A 107 9.34 -8.24 13.08
N ILE A 108 8.64 -7.11 12.89
CA ILE A 108 9.01 -6.14 11.86
C ILE A 108 10.43 -5.65 12.09
N LEU A 109 10.70 -5.15 13.30
CA LEU A 109 12.00 -4.66 13.69
C LEU A 109 12.92 -5.83 14.02
N ALA A 110 14.16 -5.78 13.53
CA ALA A 110 15.21 -6.69 13.94
C ALA A 110 15.38 -6.63 15.46
N LYS A 111 15.72 -7.76 16.07
CA LYS A 111 16.06 -7.84 17.50
C LYS A 111 17.46 -7.30 17.76
#